data_AF-A0A1G1F7N9-F1
#
_entry.id   AF-A0A1G1F7N9-F1
#
_cell.length_a   1.000
_cell.length_b   1.000
_cell.length_c   1.000
_cell.angle_alpha   90.00
_cell.angle_beta   90.00
_cell.angle_gamma   90.00
#
_symmetry.space_group_name_H-M   'P 1'
#
loop_
_entity.id
_entity.type
_entity.pdbx_description
1 polymer ?
#
loop_
_entity_poly.entity_id
_entity_poly.type
_entity_poly.pdbx_seq_one_letter_code
_entity_poly.pdbx_strand_id
1 'polypeptide(L)'
;MMAGFVGIVLGIIDDKYDLNPYLRFGAQIICILIVIFGGVQIDYINHPSGIGVLPLTKIFINFGHNFSIQPLSFLLAFFWILWNMNMISWSNGVDGQFPLITTVAALVIGILGLSDVNQLRTSTIAFAVAGAALGTLPFSWYPSKILYGFGATAIGLVLSSLSILNGTKVATTLLVLLVPSLDAILTIVRRIRSGRAPFWGDRSHLHHKLLDLGLSHRQIALFYGLAGVLLGSISIVSSGQGKLIAIITASGGFVFFLTLLNYLPEIKNGKPQGD
;
A
#
# COMPACT_ATOMS: atom_id res chain seq x y z
N MET A 1 8.23 -7.79 15.30
CA MET A 1 7.53 -7.48 16.57
C MET A 1 8.00 -6.14 17.16
N MET A 2 9.31 -5.93 17.36
CA MET A 2 9.85 -4.67 17.92
C MET A 2 9.43 -3.41 17.14
N ALA A 3 9.53 -3.41 15.80
CA ALA A 3 9.06 -2.29 14.98
C ALA A 3 7.55 -2.03 15.10
N GLY A 4 6.73 -3.07 15.31
CA GLY A 4 5.29 -2.93 15.53
C GLY A 4 4.99 -2.25 16.86
N PHE A 5 5.70 -2.62 17.93
CA PHE A 5 5.58 -1.97 19.23
C PHE A 5 5.98 -0.49 19.17
N VAL A 6 7.14 -0.19 18.55
CA VAL A 6 7.60 1.19 18.36
C VAL A 6 6.60 1.98 17.51
N GLY A 7 6.06 1.38 16.45
CA GLY A 7 5.02 1.99 15.62
C GLY A 7 3.73 2.30 16.39
N ILE A 8 3.31 1.43 17.31
CA ILE A 8 2.14 1.69 18.17
C ILE A 8 2.42 2.85 19.12
N VAL A 9 3.57 2.87 19.79
CA VAL A 9 3.94 3.96 20.71
C VAL A 9 4.00 5.30 19.97
N LEU A 10 4.67 5.34 18.82
CA LEU A 10 4.74 6.54 17.99
C LEU A 10 3.37 6.95 17.47
N GLY A 11 2.51 5.99 17.16
CA GLY A 11 1.14 6.25 16.73
C GLY A 11 0.25 6.85 17.83
N ILE A 12 0.37 6.36 19.06
CA ILE A 12 -0.34 6.95 20.21
C ILE A 12 0.13 8.39 20.45
N ILE A 13 1.41 8.66 20.26
CA ILE A 13 1.96 10.02 20.37
C ILE A 13 1.44 10.90 19.22
N ASP A 14 1.45 10.40 17.98
CA ASP A 14 0.93 11.10 16.80
C ASP A 14 -0.55 11.48 16.99
N ASP A 15 -1.39 10.51 17.36
CA ASP A 15 -2.83 10.71 17.53
C ASP A 15 -3.16 11.63 18.72
N LYS A 16 -2.30 11.70 19.75
CA LYS A 16 -2.51 12.56 20.92
C LYS A 16 -2.02 14.00 20.71
N TYR A 17 -0.90 14.18 20.02
CA TYR A 17 -0.21 15.46 19.92
C TYR A 17 -0.26 16.10 18.52
N ASP A 18 -0.91 15.46 17.55
CA ASP A 18 -1.02 15.91 16.15
C ASP A 18 0.35 16.35 15.60
N LEU A 19 1.28 15.40 15.53
CA LEU A 19 2.67 15.70 15.23
C LEU A 19 2.81 16.31 13.83
N ASN A 20 3.78 17.20 13.70
CA ASN A 20 4.15 17.77 12.40
C ASN A 20 4.49 16.64 11.39
N PRO A 21 4.01 16.72 10.13
CA PRO A 21 4.34 15.75 9.07
C PRO A 21 5.81 15.33 8.98
N TYR A 22 6.76 16.23 9.24
CA TYR A 22 8.19 15.89 9.25
C TYR A 22 8.59 14.96 10.39
N LEU A 23 8.02 15.15 11.59
CA LEU A 23 8.23 14.25 12.73
C LEU A 23 7.58 12.90 12.49
N ARG A 24 6.37 12.89 11.90
CA ARG A 24 5.70 11.66 11.49
C ARG A 24 6.54 10.88 10.47
N PHE A 25 7.14 11.57 9.50
CA PHE A 25 8.05 10.96 8.54
C PHE A 25 9.32 10.40 9.21
N GLY A 26 9.91 11.13 10.16
CA GLY A 26 11.04 10.63 10.96
C GLY A 26 10.69 9.37 11.77
N ALA A 27 9.50 9.34 12.38
CA ALA A 27 8.97 8.17 13.08
C ALA A 27 8.81 6.96 12.15
N GLN A 28 8.32 7.15 10.92
CA GLN A 28 8.24 6.09 9.91
C GLN A 28 9.65 5.57 9.57
N ILE A 29 10.63 6.44 9.35
CA ILE A 29 12.02 6.05 9.06
C ILE A 29 12.58 5.17 10.18
N ILE A 30 12.40 5.55 11.44
CA ILE A 30 12.87 4.75 12.58
C ILE A 30 12.27 3.34 12.54
N CYS A 31 10.96 3.23 12.31
CA CYS A 31 10.28 1.94 12.23
C CYS A 31 10.82 1.10 11.05
N ILE A 32 11.04 1.72 9.89
CA ILE A 32 11.59 1.06 8.70
C ILE A 32 13.01 0.53 8.96
N LEU A 33 13.87 1.34 9.60
CA LEU A 33 15.24 0.94 9.93
C LEU A 33 15.26 -0.26 10.87
N ILE A 34 14.41 -0.29 11.89
CA ILE A 34 14.30 -1.45 12.80
C ILE A 34 13.89 -2.72 12.03
N VAL A 35 12.96 -2.60 11.07
CA VAL A 35 12.53 -3.73 10.23
C VAL A 35 13.66 -4.24 9.35
N ILE A 36 14.38 -3.34 8.67
CA ILE A 36 15.44 -3.72 7.73
C ILE A 36 16.66 -4.30 8.46
N PHE A 37 17.05 -3.72 9.60
CA PHE A 37 18.12 -4.29 10.45
C PHE A 37 17.71 -5.61 11.11
N GLY A 38 16.39 -5.85 11.27
CA GLY A 38 15.84 -7.14 11.64
C GLY A 38 15.90 -8.21 10.54
N GLY A 39 16.48 -7.91 9.38
CA GLY A 39 16.69 -8.84 8.27
C GLY A 39 15.59 -8.84 7.20
N VAL A 40 14.63 -7.90 7.25
CA VAL A 40 13.60 -7.76 6.22
C VAL A 40 14.17 -6.96 5.05
N GLN A 41 14.75 -7.67 4.07
CA GLN A 41 15.36 -7.09 2.87
C GLN A 41 14.84 -7.76 1.60
N ILE A 42 14.89 -7.02 0.49
CA ILE A 42 14.52 -7.53 -0.84
C ILE A 42 15.81 -8.07 -1.48
N ASP A 43 16.13 -9.34 -1.20
CA ASP A 43 17.40 -9.94 -1.64
C ASP A 43 17.42 -10.32 -3.12
N TYR A 44 16.25 -10.57 -3.70
CA TYR A 44 16.10 -10.94 -5.10
C TYR A 44 14.74 -10.52 -5.65
N ILE A 45 14.67 -10.32 -6.96
CA ILE A 45 13.42 -10.11 -7.69
C ILE A 45 13.22 -11.27 -8.66
N ASN A 46 12.01 -11.83 -8.69
CA ASN A 46 11.67 -12.88 -9.64
C ASN A 46 11.69 -12.33 -11.06
N HIS A 47 12.39 -13.00 -11.98
CA HIS A 47 12.41 -12.57 -13.37
C HIS A 47 10.99 -12.72 -13.96
N PRO A 48 10.49 -11.75 -14.73
CA PRO A 48 9.12 -11.83 -15.25
C PRO A 48 8.83 -13.07 -16.07
N SER A 49 9.79 -13.56 -16.85
CA SER A 49 9.62 -14.79 -17.63
C SER A 49 9.48 -16.07 -16.80
N GLY A 50 9.60 -15.99 -15.48
CA GLY A 50 9.59 -17.15 -14.59
C GLY A 50 10.89 -17.96 -14.61
N ILE A 51 11.84 -17.59 -15.49
CA ILE A 51 13.14 -18.27 -15.61
C ILE A 51 14.15 -17.51 -14.74
N GLY A 52 14.31 -17.98 -13.51
CA GLY A 52 15.34 -17.50 -12.58
C GLY A 52 14.97 -16.28 -11.74
N VAL A 53 15.91 -15.89 -10.90
CA VAL A 53 15.83 -14.73 -10.01
C VAL A 53 16.95 -13.75 -10.34
N LEU A 54 16.69 -12.46 -10.19
CA LEU A 54 17.68 -11.40 -10.24
C LEU A 54 18.15 -11.12 -8.81
N PRO A 55 19.30 -11.66 -8.37
CA PRO A 55 19.82 -11.38 -7.03
C PRO A 55 20.26 -9.92 -6.97
N LEU A 56 19.74 -9.20 -5.98
CA LEU A 56 20.09 -7.81 -5.67
C LEU A 56 21.30 -7.73 -4.72
N THR A 57 21.69 -8.87 -4.17
CA THR A 57 22.79 -9.07 -3.25
C THR A 57 24.17 -9.08 -3.94
N LYS A 58 24.35 -8.53 -5.14
CA LYS A 58 25.65 -8.60 -5.84
C LYS A 58 26.67 -7.56 -5.35
N ILE A 59 26.18 -6.44 -4.82
CA ILE A 59 27.01 -5.33 -4.33
C ILE A 59 26.88 -5.26 -2.81
N PHE A 60 28.00 -5.37 -2.11
CA PHE A 60 28.09 -5.21 -0.66
C PHE A 60 29.03 -4.08 -0.31
N ILE A 61 28.64 -3.27 0.66
CA ILE A 61 29.52 -2.31 1.32
C ILE A 61 29.78 -2.85 2.72
N ASN A 62 31.03 -3.24 2.98
CA ASN A 62 31.46 -3.72 4.28
C ASN A 62 31.87 -2.54 5.16
N PHE A 63 31.21 -2.40 6.30
CA PHE A 63 31.59 -1.50 7.38
C PHE A 63 32.25 -2.34 8.48
N GLY A 64 33.56 -2.57 8.36
CA GLY A 64 34.32 -3.40 9.30
C GLY A 64 34.08 -4.90 9.13
N HIS A 65 34.46 -5.70 10.14
CA HIS A 65 34.48 -7.16 10.06
C HIS A 65 33.11 -7.86 10.17
N ASN A 66 32.10 -7.20 10.75
CA ASN A 66 30.82 -7.85 11.10
C ASN A 66 29.58 -7.19 10.47
N PHE A 67 29.73 -6.13 9.67
CA PHE A 67 28.60 -5.38 9.15
C PHE A 67 28.73 -5.16 7.65
N SER A 68 27.88 -5.84 6.87
CA SER A 68 27.80 -5.68 5.42
C SER A 68 26.41 -5.18 5.06
N ILE A 69 26.32 -4.04 4.39
CA ILE A 69 25.07 -3.55 3.84
C ILE A 69 25.01 -3.89 2.36
N GLN A 70 23.85 -4.35 1.89
CA GLN A 70 23.52 -4.45 0.47
C GLN A 70 22.72 -3.20 0.07
N PRO A 71 23.33 -2.20 -0.59
CA PRO A 71 22.68 -0.90 -0.75
C PRO A 71 21.39 -0.97 -1.56
N LEU A 72 21.37 -1.81 -2.60
CA LEU A 72 20.20 -1.92 -3.49
C LEU A 72 19.02 -2.63 -2.79
N SER A 73 19.27 -3.76 -2.14
CA SER A 73 18.26 -4.49 -1.35
C SER A 73 17.69 -3.62 -0.23
N PHE A 74 18.56 -2.86 0.44
CA PHE A 74 18.20 -1.91 1.48
C PHE A 74 17.28 -0.80 0.95
N LEU A 75 17.69 -0.12 -0.12
CA LEU A 75 16.92 1.01 -0.68
C LEU A 75 15.56 0.56 -1.20
N LEU A 76 15.49 -0.58 -1.89
CA LEU A 76 14.23 -1.12 -2.39
C LEU A 76 13.28 -1.48 -1.23
N ALA A 77 13.77 -2.15 -0.19
CA ALA A 77 12.97 -2.46 0.99
C ALA A 77 12.51 -1.18 1.70
N PHE A 78 13.40 -0.20 1.85
CA PHE A 78 13.10 1.09 2.47
C PHE A 78 11.97 1.82 1.76
N PHE A 79 12.10 2.03 0.44
CA PHE A 79 11.08 2.72 -0.34
C PHE A 79 9.78 1.92 -0.42
N TRP A 80 9.86 0.59 -0.49
CA TRP A 80 8.68 -0.27 -0.49
C TRP A 80 7.88 -0.13 0.82
N ILE A 81 8.53 -0.22 1.97
CA ILE A 81 7.86 -0.09 3.27
C ILE A 81 7.31 1.32 3.42
N LEU A 82 8.12 2.35 3.15
CA LEU A 82 7.71 3.75 3.24
C LEU A 82 6.51 4.07 2.35
N TRP A 83 6.50 3.54 1.12
CA TRP A 83 5.40 3.68 0.18
C TRP A 83 4.10 3.12 0.76
N ASN A 84 4.13 1.87 1.21
CA ASN A 84 2.94 1.19 1.73
C ASN A 84 2.43 1.86 3.02
N MET A 85 3.31 2.31 3.92
CA MET A 85 2.94 3.06 5.13
C MET A 85 2.12 4.31 4.80
N ASN A 86 2.58 5.12 3.84
CA ASN A 86 1.90 6.37 3.48
C ASN A 86 0.65 6.13 2.63
N MET A 87 0.74 5.26 1.62
CA MET A 87 -0.37 4.96 0.72
C MET A 87 -1.59 4.39 1.46
N ILE A 88 -1.37 3.46 2.40
CA ILE A 88 -2.46 2.90 3.21
C ILE A 88 -3.05 3.95 4.15
N SER A 89 -2.20 4.82 4.72
CA SER A 89 -2.67 5.95 5.53
C SER A 89 -3.56 6.91 4.74
N TRP A 90 -3.24 7.19 3.47
CA TRP A 90 -4.06 8.04 2.60
C TRP A 90 -5.33 7.34 2.11
N SER A 91 -5.34 6.01 2.11
CA SER A 91 -6.49 5.18 1.73
C SER A 91 -7.47 4.90 2.88
N ASN A 92 -7.35 5.69 3.95
CA ASN A 92 -8.26 5.70 5.10
C ASN A 92 -9.17 6.95 5.10
N GLY A 93 -9.52 7.45 3.91
CA GLY A 93 -10.29 8.69 3.75
C GLY A 93 -11.82 8.52 3.79
N VAL A 94 -12.32 7.29 3.68
CA VAL A 94 -13.75 6.97 3.68
C VAL A 94 -14.02 5.76 4.58
N ASP A 95 -15.13 5.81 5.33
CA ASP A 95 -15.62 4.72 6.18
C ASP A 95 -15.64 3.37 5.46
N GLY A 96 -15.00 2.36 6.07
CA GLY A 96 -14.91 0.99 5.55
C GLY A 96 -13.86 0.76 4.45
N GLN A 97 -13.22 1.82 3.91
CA GLN A 97 -12.23 1.68 2.84
C GLN A 97 -10.95 0.97 3.31
N PHE A 98 -10.31 1.50 4.35
CA PHE A 98 -9.09 0.94 4.96
C PHE A 98 -9.19 -0.55 5.38
N PRO A 99 -10.20 -0.97 6.17
CA PRO A 99 -10.28 -2.36 6.62
C PRO A 99 -10.50 -3.34 5.47
N LEU A 100 -11.25 -2.96 4.42
CA LEU A 100 -11.44 -3.80 3.23
C LEU A 100 -10.13 -3.97 2.46
N ILE A 101 -9.41 -2.87 2.17
CA ILE A 101 -8.11 -2.92 1.48
C ILE A 101 -7.13 -3.80 2.27
N THR A 102 -7.03 -3.58 3.58
CA THR A 102 -6.12 -4.30 4.47
C THR A 102 -6.44 -5.78 4.51
N THR A 103 -7.72 -6.13 4.67
CA THR A 103 -8.19 -7.52 4.68
C THR A 103 -7.77 -8.24 3.42
N VAL A 104 -8.09 -7.66 2.26
CA VAL A 104 -7.86 -8.32 0.98
C VAL A 104 -6.37 -8.47 0.71
N ALA A 105 -5.56 -7.45 1.00
CA ALA A 105 -4.10 -7.52 0.88
C ALA A 105 -3.52 -8.62 1.78
N ALA A 106 -3.93 -8.66 3.05
CA ALA A 106 -3.46 -9.64 4.01
C ALA A 106 -3.86 -11.08 3.63
N LEU A 107 -5.10 -11.29 3.16
CA LEU A 107 -5.58 -12.59 2.67
C LEU A 107 -4.77 -13.07 1.46
N VAL A 108 -4.57 -12.22 0.46
CA VAL A 108 -3.82 -12.60 -0.76
C VAL A 108 -2.38 -12.95 -0.43
N ILE A 109 -1.72 -12.16 0.43
CA ILE A 109 -0.37 -12.47 0.92
C ILE A 109 -0.37 -13.81 1.68
N GLY A 110 -1.32 -14.01 2.60
CA GLY A 110 -1.45 -15.23 3.38
C GLY A 110 -1.63 -16.48 2.52
N ILE A 111 -2.58 -16.44 1.58
CA ILE A 111 -2.88 -17.53 0.64
C ILE A 111 -1.63 -17.90 -0.16
N LEU A 112 -0.92 -16.91 -0.71
CA LEU A 112 0.28 -17.20 -1.50
C LEU A 112 1.41 -17.78 -0.66
N GLY A 113 1.51 -17.47 0.63
CA GLY A 113 2.53 -18.07 1.50
C GLY A 113 2.25 -19.51 1.90
N LEU A 114 1.03 -20.01 1.66
CA LEU A 114 0.73 -21.43 1.89
C LEU A 114 1.46 -22.37 0.92
N SER A 115 1.97 -21.85 -0.20
CA SER A 115 2.69 -22.66 -1.20
C SER A 115 4.10 -23.07 -0.76
N ASP A 116 4.66 -22.45 0.29
CA ASP A 116 6.00 -22.74 0.79
C ASP A 116 5.95 -22.98 2.30
N VAL A 117 6.40 -24.16 2.73
CA VAL A 117 6.41 -24.58 4.14
C VAL A 117 7.20 -23.61 5.02
N ASN A 118 8.27 -23.01 4.48
CA ASN A 118 9.08 -22.03 5.21
C ASN A 118 8.34 -20.71 5.47
N GLN A 119 7.27 -20.44 4.71
CA GLN A 119 6.50 -19.19 4.76
C GLN A 119 5.22 -19.32 5.59
N LEU A 120 4.91 -20.51 6.14
CA LEU A 120 3.69 -20.75 6.92
C LEU A 120 3.54 -19.81 8.11
N ARG A 121 4.62 -19.53 8.84
CA ARG A 121 4.59 -18.58 9.98
C ARG A 121 4.17 -17.18 9.53
N THR A 122 4.72 -16.71 8.41
CA THR A 122 4.40 -15.42 7.80
C THR A 122 2.94 -15.40 7.32
N SER A 123 2.45 -16.50 6.73
CA SER A 123 1.04 -16.66 6.35
C SER A 123 0.09 -16.61 7.53
N THR A 124 0.40 -17.27 8.64
CA THR A 124 -0.44 -17.21 9.85
C THR A 124 -0.59 -15.78 10.36
N ILE A 125 0.50 -15.01 10.37
CA ILE A 125 0.46 -13.59 10.76
C ILE A 125 -0.38 -12.78 9.76
N ALA A 126 -0.25 -13.04 8.45
CA ALA A 126 -1.08 -12.39 7.44
C ALA A 126 -2.57 -12.69 7.64
N PHE A 127 -2.95 -13.94 7.92
CA PHE A 127 -4.34 -14.29 8.24
C PHE A 127 -4.83 -13.66 9.54
N ALA A 128 -3.98 -13.53 10.56
CA ALA A 128 -4.31 -12.81 11.78
C ALA A 128 -4.58 -11.32 11.52
N VAL A 129 -3.77 -10.67 10.66
CA VAL A 129 -3.99 -9.28 10.22
C VAL A 129 -5.30 -9.16 9.44
N ALA A 130 -5.58 -10.10 8.53
CA ALA A 130 -6.86 -10.14 7.80
C ALA A 130 -8.05 -10.27 8.75
N GLY A 131 -7.97 -11.19 9.71
CA GLY A 131 -9.00 -11.40 10.73
C GLY A 131 -9.22 -10.17 11.62
N ALA A 132 -8.14 -9.50 12.02
CA ALA A 132 -8.21 -8.27 12.79
C ALA A 132 -8.89 -7.13 12.00
N ALA A 133 -8.50 -6.92 10.74
CA ALA A 133 -9.10 -5.89 9.88
C ALA A 133 -10.57 -6.19 9.53
N LEU A 134 -10.92 -7.47 9.31
CA LEU A 134 -12.31 -7.90 9.16
C LEU A 134 -13.12 -7.70 10.44
N GLY A 135 -12.53 -7.98 11.60
CA GLY A 135 -13.17 -7.81 12.90
C GLY A 135 -13.51 -6.35 13.21
N THR A 136 -12.70 -5.40 12.71
CA THR A 136 -12.98 -3.96 12.86
C THR A 136 -13.91 -3.41 11.79
N LEU A 137 -14.20 -4.17 10.72
CA LEU A 137 -15.05 -3.73 9.61
C LEU A 137 -16.47 -3.33 10.05
N PRO A 138 -17.21 -4.08 10.89
CA PRO A 138 -18.55 -3.68 11.33
C PRO A 138 -18.58 -2.35 12.11
N PHE A 139 -17.49 -2.03 12.82
CA PHE A 139 -17.36 -0.81 13.60
C PHE A 139 -16.92 0.39 12.76
N SER A 140 -16.23 0.14 11.65
CA SER A 140 -15.75 1.17 10.73
C SER A 140 -16.61 1.32 9.47
N TRP A 141 -17.66 0.50 9.33
CA TRP A 141 -18.62 0.61 8.25
C TRP A 141 -19.48 1.87 8.39
N TYR A 142 -19.80 2.52 7.27
CA TYR A 142 -20.53 3.78 7.30
C TYR A 142 -21.92 3.65 7.97
N PRO A 143 -22.25 4.47 8.99
CA PRO A 143 -21.42 5.52 9.62
C PRO A 143 -20.41 4.96 10.65
N SER A 144 -19.14 5.33 10.52
CA SER A 144 -18.05 4.78 11.33
C SER A 144 -18.13 5.19 12.81
N LYS A 145 -17.79 4.25 13.69
CA LYS A 145 -17.68 4.41 15.15
C LYS A 145 -16.24 4.45 15.63
N ILE A 146 -15.28 4.16 14.75
CA ILE A 146 -13.85 4.10 15.08
C ILE A 146 -13.01 4.85 14.04
N LEU A 147 -11.91 5.43 14.48
CA LEU A 147 -10.90 6.06 13.62
C LEU A 147 -9.60 5.30 13.79
N TYR A 148 -8.92 5.00 12.69
CA TYR A 148 -7.70 4.19 12.71
C TYR A 148 -6.43 4.99 13.00
N GLY A 149 -6.44 6.33 12.81
CA GLY A 149 -5.30 7.20 13.10
C GLY A 149 -4.00 6.71 12.47
N PHE A 150 -2.91 6.73 13.25
CA PHE A 150 -1.62 6.17 12.86
C PHE A 150 -1.63 4.63 12.67
N GLY A 151 -2.65 3.93 13.20
CA GLY A 151 -2.83 2.49 13.00
C GLY A 151 -2.85 2.08 11.53
N ALA A 152 -3.40 2.93 10.65
CA ALA A 152 -3.37 2.70 9.21
C ALA A 152 -1.94 2.70 8.64
N THR A 153 -1.10 3.63 9.10
CA THR A 153 0.33 3.70 8.75
C THR A 153 1.08 2.46 9.25
N ALA A 154 0.81 2.03 10.49
CA ALA A 154 1.44 0.84 11.09
C ALA A 154 1.08 -0.44 10.33
N ILE A 155 -0.17 -0.59 9.87
CA ILE A 155 -0.58 -1.72 9.04
C ILE A 155 0.16 -1.74 7.70
N GLY A 156 0.46 -0.59 7.10
CA GLY A 156 1.29 -0.53 5.90
C GLY A 156 2.71 -1.06 6.10
N LEU A 157 3.29 -0.85 7.29
CA LEU A 157 4.56 -1.46 7.67
C LEU A 157 4.44 -2.99 7.79
N VAL A 158 3.36 -3.48 8.40
CA VAL A 158 3.13 -4.91 8.57
C VAL A 158 2.92 -5.60 7.21
N LEU A 159 2.04 -5.09 6.35
CA LEU A 159 1.77 -5.66 5.03
C LEU A 159 3.00 -5.68 4.13
N SER A 160 3.78 -4.59 4.10
CA SER A 160 5.02 -4.54 3.33
C SER A 160 6.06 -5.53 3.88
N SER A 161 6.24 -5.61 5.19
CA SER A 161 7.15 -6.58 5.82
C SER A 161 6.75 -8.02 5.50
N LEU A 162 5.46 -8.35 5.63
CA LEU A 162 4.93 -9.68 5.30
C LEU A 162 5.15 -10.00 3.82
N SER A 163 4.96 -9.03 2.92
CA SER A 163 5.19 -9.25 1.48
C SER A 163 6.63 -9.57 1.13
N ILE A 164 7.59 -8.99 1.86
CA ILE A 164 9.03 -9.25 1.68
C ILE A 164 9.36 -10.64 2.24
N LEU A 165 8.97 -10.90 3.49
CA LEU A 165 9.24 -12.17 4.18
C LEU A 165 8.63 -13.39 3.51
N ASN A 166 7.59 -13.19 2.69
CA ASN A 166 6.86 -14.23 1.98
C ASN A 166 7.47 -14.49 0.58
N GLY A 167 8.80 -14.45 0.46
CA GLY A 167 9.52 -14.71 -0.81
C GLY A 167 9.50 -13.55 -1.81
N THR A 168 9.58 -12.31 -1.33
CA THR A 168 9.57 -11.08 -2.14
C THR A 168 8.35 -11.01 -3.08
N LYS A 169 7.15 -11.16 -2.51
CA LYS A 169 5.84 -11.03 -3.19
C LYS A 169 5.45 -9.56 -3.39
N VAL A 170 6.42 -8.72 -3.73
CA VAL A 170 6.26 -7.27 -3.94
C VAL A 170 5.30 -7.02 -5.10
N ALA A 171 5.49 -7.67 -6.25
CA ALA A 171 4.62 -7.52 -7.41
C ALA A 171 3.17 -7.93 -7.12
N THR A 172 2.97 -8.97 -6.30
CA THR A 172 1.61 -9.39 -5.90
C THR A 172 0.97 -8.37 -4.97
N THR A 173 1.70 -7.95 -3.94
CA THR A 173 1.16 -6.98 -2.99
C THR A 173 0.86 -5.65 -3.69
N LEU A 174 1.71 -5.24 -4.64
CA LEU A 174 1.46 -4.09 -5.50
C LEU A 174 0.20 -4.25 -6.36
N LEU A 175 -0.05 -5.43 -6.93
CA LEU A 175 -1.28 -5.70 -7.70
C LEU A 175 -2.54 -5.54 -6.85
N VAL A 176 -2.56 -6.13 -5.65
CA VAL A 176 -3.71 -6.04 -4.74
C VAL A 176 -3.95 -4.59 -4.31
N LEU A 177 -2.86 -3.85 -4.07
CA LEU A 177 -2.87 -2.46 -3.64
C LEU A 177 -2.77 -1.48 -4.82
N LEU A 178 -3.04 -1.91 -6.05
CA LEU A 178 -2.74 -1.12 -7.23
C LEU A 178 -3.61 0.13 -7.31
N VAL A 179 -4.92 0.00 -7.07
CA VAL A 179 -5.86 1.13 -7.10
C VAL A 179 -5.47 2.22 -6.10
N PRO A 180 -5.28 1.95 -4.79
CA PRO A 180 -4.87 2.97 -3.85
C PRO A 180 -3.43 3.48 -4.11
N SER A 181 -2.55 2.63 -4.64
CA SER A 181 -1.21 3.06 -5.07
C SER A 181 -1.25 4.04 -6.23
N LEU A 182 -2.05 3.77 -7.27
CA LEU A 182 -2.19 4.67 -8.41
C LEU A 182 -2.87 5.97 -8.02
N ASP A 183 -3.86 5.93 -7.13
CA ASP A 183 -4.46 7.15 -6.57
C ASP A 183 -3.39 8.01 -5.86
N ALA A 184 -2.58 7.40 -4.99
CA ALA A 184 -1.48 8.07 -4.31
C ALA A 184 -0.46 8.67 -5.29
N ILE A 185 -0.03 7.90 -6.31
CA ILE A 185 0.92 8.36 -7.34
C ILE A 185 0.36 9.57 -8.08
N LEU A 186 -0.89 9.50 -8.54
CA LEU A 186 -1.49 10.58 -9.32
C LEU A 186 -1.72 11.83 -8.49
N THR A 187 -2.07 11.68 -7.21
CA THR A 187 -2.15 12.80 -6.28
C THR A 187 -0.78 13.45 -6.08
N ILE A 188 0.28 12.68 -5.86
CA ILE A 188 1.66 13.19 -5.75
C ILE A 188 2.07 13.94 -7.03
N VAL A 189 1.85 13.34 -8.22
CA VAL A 189 2.21 13.95 -9.51
C VAL A 189 1.47 15.28 -9.71
N ARG A 190 0.18 15.35 -9.37
CA ARG A 190 -0.61 16.60 -9.44
C ARG A 190 -0.07 17.67 -8.47
N ARG A 191 0.33 17.28 -7.25
CA ARG A 191 0.91 18.21 -6.26
C ARG A 191 2.23 18.80 -6.76
N ILE A 192 3.14 17.94 -7.24
CA ILE A 192 4.43 18.39 -7.77
C ILE A 192 4.23 19.33 -8.97
N ARG A 193 3.31 19.01 -9.89
CA ARG A 193 2.99 19.87 -11.04
C ARG A 193 2.37 21.22 -10.65
N SER A 194 1.72 21.30 -9.49
CA SER A 194 1.15 22.55 -8.96
C SER A 194 2.10 23.28 -7.99
N GLY A 195 3.37 22.87 -7.90
CA GLY A 195 4.37 23.49 -7.03
C GLY A 195 4.15 23.23 -5.53
N ARG A 196 3.26 22.30 -5.17
CA ARG A 196 2.95 21.94 -3.78
C ARG A 196 3.81 20.77 -3.31
N ALA A 197 4.13 20.75 -2.02
CA ALA A 197 4.89 19.66 -1.43
C ALA A 197 4.09 18.34 -1.46
N PRO A 198 4.74 17.18 -1.74
CA PRO A 198 4.05 15.89 -1.91
C PRO A 198 3.23 15.42 -0.72
N PHE A 199 3.64 15.77 0.50
CA PHE A 199 3.10 15.24 1.76
C PHE A 199 2.06 16.14 2.43
N TRP A 200 1.71 17.28 1.83
CA TRP A 200 0.67 18.15 2.36
C TRP A 200 -0.74 17.61 2.04
N GLY A 201 -1.64 17.68 3.01
CA GLY A 201 -3.03 17.20 2.88
C GLY A 201 -3.85 18.01 1.87
N ASP A 202 -4.66 17.33 1.06
CA ASP A 202 -5.56 17.94 0.07
C ASP A 202 -6.69 16.96 -0.30
N ARG A 203 -7.80 17.48 -0.82
CA ARG A 203 -8.98 16.69 -1.27
C ARG A 203 -8.82 16.06 -2.66
N SER A 204 -7.59 15.88 -3.14
CA SER A 204 -7.31 15.47 -4.53
C SER A 204 -7.33 13.97 -4.80
N HIS A 205 -7.57 13.15 -3.76
CA HIS A 205 -7.68 11.71 -3.85
C HIS A 205 -8.97 11.24 -4.55
N LEU A 206 -8.91 10.07 -5.20
CA LEU A 206 -10.00 9.47 -5.96
C LEU A 206 -11.27 9.32 -5.12
N HIS A 207 -11.15 8.95 -3.84
CA HIS A 207 -12.33 8.79 -2.99
C HIS A 207 -13.11 10.11 -2.81
N HIS A 208 -12.45 11.26 -2.73
CA HIS A 208 -13.13 12.56 -2.73
C HIS A 208 -13.82 12.85 -4.06
N LYS A 209 -13.15 12.58 -5.19
CA LYS A 209 -13.78 12.74 -6.52
C LYS A 209 -15.02 11.87 -6.69
N LEU A 210 -15.00 10.64 -6.18
CA LEU A 210 -16.15 9.75 -6.21
C LEU A 210 -17.28 10.23 -5.31
N LEU A 211 -16.97 10.78 -4.12
CA LEU A 211 -17.98 11.42 -3.26
C LEU A 211 -18.62 12.63 -3.96
N ASP A 212 -17.82 13.47 -4.62
CA ASP A 212 -18.30 14.67 -5.34
C ASP A 212 -19.21 14.31 -6.53
N LEU A 213 -19.03 13.12 -7.11
CA LEU A 213 -19.90 12.55 -8.15
C LEU A 213 -21.20 11.94 -7.58
N GLY A 214 -21.36 11.92 -6.25
CA GLY A 214 -22.55 11.43 -5.57
C GLY A 214 -22.50 9.96 -5.14
N LEU A 215 -21.34 9.30 -5.22
CA LEU A 215 -21.20 7.95 -4.65
C LEU A 215 -21.22 8.01 -3.13
N SER A 216 -21.87 7.02 -2.51
CA SER A 216 -21.87 6.85 -1.06
C SER A 216 -20.54 6.29 -0.55
N HIS A 217 -20.26 6.51 0.74
CA HIS A 217 -19.06 5.98 1.41
C HIS A 217 -18.94 4.46 1.24
N ARG A 218 -20.07 3.74 1.37
CA ARG A 218 -20.15 2.28 1.19
C ARG A 218 -19.79 1.84 -0.22
N GLN A 219 -20.27 2.55 -1.25
CA GLN A 219 -19.96 2.23 -2.64
C GLN A 219 -18.47 2.40 -2.93
N ILE A 220 -17.84 3.45 -2.37
CA ILE A 220 -16.41 3.69 -2.53
C ILE A 220 -15.61 2.60 -1.81
N ALA A 221 -15.95 2.27 -0.56
CA ALA A 221 -15.30 1.20 0.19
C ALA A 221 -15.37 -0.14 -0.57
N LEU A 222 -16.55 -0.50 -1.08
CA LEU A 222 -16.74 -1.70 -1.91
C LEU A 222 -15.96 -1.64 -3.23
N PHE A 223 -15.88 -0.49 -3.88
CA PHE A 223 -15.07 -0.32 -5.09
C PHE A 223 -13.59 -0.68 -4.85
N TYR A 224 -12.98 -0.12 -3.79
CA TYR A 224 -11.59 -0.43 -3.44
C TYR A 224 -11.42 -1.91 -3.04
N GLY A 225 -12.33 -2.44 -2.22
CA GLY A 225 -12.30 -3.84 -1.79
C GLY A 225 -12.43 -4.83 -2.96
N LEU A 226 -13.43 -4.65 -3.81
CA LEU A 226 -13.68 -5.51 -4.97
C LEU A 226 -12.57 -5.40 -6.02
N ALA A 227 -12.04 -4.20 -6.28
CA ALA A 227 -10.89 -4.04 -7.16
C ALA A 227 -9.65 -4.77 -6.60
N GLY A 228 -9.43 -4.69 -5.29
CA GLY A 228 -8.38 -5.46 -4.61
C GLY A 228 -8.59 -6.98 -4.75
N VAL A 229 -9.83 -7.47 -4.60
CA VAL A 229 -10.16 -8.91 -4.75
C VAL A 229 -9.90 -9.36 -6.18
N LEU A 230 -10.33 -8.58 -7.17
CA LEU A 230 -10.13 -8.87 -8.59
C LEU A 230 -8.62 -8.96 -8.92
N LEU A 231 -7.86 -7.92 -8.60
CA LEU A 231 -6.43 -7.85 -8.90
C LEU A 231 -5.62 -8.86 -8.07
N GLY A 232 -6.04 -9.11 -6.83
CA GLY A 232 -5.45 -10.15 -5.98
C GLY A 232 -5.68 -11.55 -6.53
N SER A 233 -6.89 -11.85 -6.98
CA SER A 233 -7.22 -13.14 -7.62
C SER A 233 -6.39 -13.34 -8.89
N ILE A 234 -6.29 -12.30 -9.73
CA ILE A 234 -5.40 -12.31 -10.91
C ILE A 234 -3.96 -12.59 -10.48
N SER A 235 -3.48 -11.96 -9.40
CA SER A 235 -2.12 -12.19 -8.91
C SER A 235 -1.88 -13.61 -8.40
N ILE A 236 -2.89 -14.27 -7.82
CA ILE A 236 -2.76 -15.64 -7.33
C ILE A 236 -2.59 -16.62 -8.49
N VAL A 237 -3.36 -16.45 -9.57
CA VAL A 237 -3.37 -17.39 -10.71
C VAL A 237 -2.33 -17.06 -11.80
N SER A 238 -1.75 -15.87 -11.78
CA SER A 238 -0.83 -15.40 -12.82
C SER A 238 0.64 -15.75 -12.54
N SER A 239 1.38 -16.07 -13.61
CA SER A 239 2.84 -16.11 -13.62
C SER A 239 3.46 -14.71 -13.46
N GLY A 240 4.78 -14.61 -13.32
CA GLY A 240 5.48 -13.32 -13.24
C GLY A 240 5.16 -12.36 -14.39
N GLN A 241 5.15 -12.87 -15.63
CA GLN A 241 4.78 -12.14 -16.84
C GLN A 241 3.31 -11.72 -16.80
N GLY A 242 2.41 -12.63 -16.43
CA GLY A 242 0.99 -12.34 -16.28
C GLY A 242 0.73 -11.21 -15.27
N LYS A 243 1.48 -11.20 -14.15
CA LYS A 243 1.43 -10.12 -13.15
C LYS A 243 1.86 -8.78 -13.75
N LEU A 244 2.96 -8.74 -14.50
CA LEU A 244 3.40 -7.50 -15.15
C LEU A 244 2.36 -6.97 -16.15
N ILE A 245 1.82 -7.85 -17.01
CA ILE A 245 0.79 -7.48 -17.98
C ILE A 245 -0.43 -6.93 -17.23
N ALA A 246 -0.87 -7.60 -16.17
CA ALA A 246 -1.98 -7.15 -15.34
C ALA A 246 -1.73 -5.78 -14.70
N ILE A 247 -0.52 -5.51 -14.21
CA ILE A 247 -0.16 -4.18 -13.67
C ILE A 247 -0.27 -3.12 -14.75
N ILE A 248 0.29 -3.36 -15.94
CA ILE A 248 0.29 -2.39 -17.05
C ILE A 248 -1.14 -2.13 -17.54
N THR A 249 -1.92 -3.19 -17.80
CA THR A 249 -3.29 -3.05 -18.31
C THR A 249 -4.22 -2.42 -17.29
N ALA A 250 -4.15 -2.83 -16.02
CA ALA A 250 -4.96 -2.24 -14.95
C ALA A 250 -4.56 -0.77 -14.69
N SER A 251 -3.27 -0.43 -14.77
CA SER A 251 -2.82 0.96 -14.65
C SER A 251 -3.32 1.82 -15.81
N GLY A 252 -3.24 1.32 -17.04
CA GLY A 252 -3.80 2.00 -18.22
C GLY A 252 -5.31 2.20 -18.12
N GLY A 253 -6.04 1.14 -17.74
CA GLY A 253 -7.49 1.20 -17.52
C GLY A 253 -7.88 2.17 -16.39
N PHE A 254 -7.10 2.23 -15.32
CA PHE A 254 -7.33 3.17 -14.22
C PHE A 254 -7.11 4.63 -14.63
N VAL A 255 -6.04 4.90 -15.38
CA VAL A 255 -5.78 6.24 -15.94
C VAL A 255 -6.92 6.64 -16.89
N PHE A 256 -7.34 5.74 -17.77
CA PHE A 256 -8.46 5.97 -18.68
C PHE A 256 -9.77 6.26 -17.91
N PHE A 257 -10.06 5.46 -16.88
CA PHE A 257 -11.21 5.67 -16.00
C PHE A 257 -11.15 7.05 -15.33
N LEU A 258 -9.99 7.47 -14.81
CA LEU A 258 -9.82 8.78 -14.21
C LEU A 258 -9.96 9.93 -15.21
N THR A 259 -9.47 9.78 -16.44
CA THR A 259 -9.70 10.78 -17.48
C THR A 259 -11.18 10.90 -17.80
N LEU A 260 -11.89 9.78 -17.96
CA LEU A 260 -13.33 9.77 -18.19
C LEU A 260 -14.08 10.44 -17.03
N LEU A 261 -13.72 10.15 -15.79
CA LEU A 261 -14.31 10.78 -14.61
C LEU A 261 -14.14 12.30 -14.62
N ASN A 262 -13.00 12.83 -15.09
CA ASN A 262 -12.80 14.27 -15.18
C ASN A 262 -13.64 14.92 -16.30
N TYR A 263 -14.03 14.17 -17.34
CA TYR A 263 -14.89 14.67 -18.42
C TYR A 263 -16.39 14.62 -18.10
N LEU A 264 -16.84 13.77 -17.16
CA LEU A 264 -18.26 13.65 -16.80
C LEU A 264 -18.91 14.98 -16.33
N PRO A 265 -18.25 15.84 -15.53
CA PRO A 265 -18.78 17.15 -15.17
C PRO A 265 -18.97 18.08 -16.36
N GLU A 266 -18.09 18.03 -17.36
CA GLU A 266 -18.19 18.86 -18.58
C GLU A 266 -19.42 18.46 -19.41
N ILE A 267 -19.70 17.15 -19.51
CA ILE A 267 -20.87 16.60 -20.21
C ILE A 267 -22.17 16.94 -19.47
N LYS A 268 -22.17 16.84 -18.13
CA LYS A 268 -23.36 17.11 -17.31
C LYS A 268 -23.72 18.60 -17.24
N ASN A 269 -22.75 19.49 -17.43
CA ASN A 269 -22.95 20.94 -17.36
C ASN A 269 -23.16 21.63 -18.72
N GLY A 270 -23.07 20.91 -19.85
CA GLY A 270 -23.60 21.37 -21.14
C GLY A 270 -23.17 22.77 -21.61
N LYS A 271 -22.01 23.27 -21.19
CA LYS A 271 -21.40 24.47 -21.77
C LYS A 271 -19.91 24.22 -21.99
N PRO A 272 -19.39 24.45 -23.21
CA PRO A 272 -17.96 24.63 -23.38
C PRO A 272 -17.58 25.87 -22.56
N GLN A 273 -16.70 25.71 -21.58
CA GLN A 273 -15.89 26.84 -21.13
C GLN A 273 -14.88 27.07 -22.25
N GLY A 274 -15.24 27.97 -23.16
CA GLY A 274 -14.34 28.51 -24.16
C GLY A 274 -13.30 29.41 -23.51
N ASP A 275 -12.14 29.40 -24.18
CA ASP A 275 -10.94 30.22 -24.07
C ASP A 275 -9.95 29.94 -22.92
#